data_AF-A0A8R2D8D6-F1
#
_entry.id   AF-A0A8R2D8D6-F1
#
_cell.length_a   1.000
_cell.length_b   1.000
_cell.length_c   1.000
_cell.angle_alpha   90.00
_cell.angle_beta   90.00
_cell.angle_gamma   90.00
#
_symmetry.space_group_name_H-M   'P 1'
#
loop_
_entity.id
_entity.type
_entity.pdbx_description
1 polymer ?
#
loop_
_entity_poly.entity_id
_entity_poly.type
_entity_poly.pdbx_seq_one_letter_code
_entity_poly.pdbx_strand_id
1 'polypeptide(L)'
;IRTGLFNRGIAESGSAFCGWALTENTIQKTKELAESLGCPTYYSKDTVKCLRSRPALAIADSLKNFLPWRYNPFTPFGPTVETGGTERFLTDLPENLPIQNVPLLFSFTEDDGLYPAAEFVSNEETLVDIESNWDEILPFILDYNYTISDELLRSEIAQKIKKFYFGNNTVSVNTKNEVVKVR
;
A
#
# COMPACT_ATOMS: atom_id res chain seq x y z
N ILE A 1 7.79 11.86 -18.60
CA ILE A 1 9.09 11.52 -18.00
C ILE A 1 10.19 12.42 -18.59
N ARG A 2 11.00 13.10 -17.77
CA ARG A 2 12.11 13.94 -18.26
C ARG A 2 13.28 13.04 -18.70
N THR A 3 13.62 13.09 -19.97
CA THR A 3 14.73 12.30 -20.55
C THR A 3 16.07 12.96 -20.29
N GLY A 4 17.13 12.16 -20.16
CA GLY A 4 18.51 12.66 -20.07
C GLY A 4 18.96 13.21 -18.72
N LEU A 5 18.21 12.95 -17.64
CA LEU A 5 18.61 13.35 -16.28
C LEU A 5 19.61 12.39 -15.62
N PHE A 6 19.66 11.16 -16.09
CA PHE A 6 20.53 10.10 -15.57
C PHE A 6 20.86 9.10 -16.68
N ASN A 7 21.92 8.31 -16.46
CA ASN A 7 22.41 7.34 -17.44
C ASN A 7 22.21 5.88 -16.99
N ARG A 8 21.92 5.64 -15.71
CA ARG A 8 21.69 4.32 -15.07
C ARG A 8 20.82 4.48 -13.82
N GLY A 9 20.13 3.42 -13.41
CA GLY A 9 19.39 3.36 -12.15
C GLY A 9 19.57 2.03 -11.43
N ILE A 10 19.44 2.06 -10.11
CA ILE A 10 19.41 0.87 -9.24
C ILE A 10 18.14 0.99 -8.40
N ALA A 11 17.36 -0.09 -8.34
CA ALA A 11 16.16 -0.21 -7.53
C ALA A 11 16.32 -1.42 -6.59
N GLU A 12 16.41 -1.15 -5.30
CA GLU A 12 16.64 -2.15 -4.26
C GLU A 12 15.35 -2.37 -3.47
N SER A 13 14.86 -3.61 -3.43
CA SER A 13 13.67 -4.06 -2.70
C SER A 13 12.39 -3.29 -3.03
N GLY A 14 12.28 -2.77 -4.26
CA GLY A 14 11.09 -2.02 -4.68
C GLY A 14 11.07 -1.68 -6.16
N SER A 15 9.87 -1.48 -6.68
CA SER A 15 9.64 -1.00 -8.04
C SER A 15 8.32 -0.23 -8.13
N ALA A 16 8.07 0.43 -9.26
CA ALA A 16 6.78 1.07 -9.52
C ALA A 16 5.61 0.07 -9.63
N PHE A 17 5.88 -1.24 -9.71
CA PHE A 17 4.88 -2.31 -9.82
C PHE A 17 4.56 -2.98 -8.49
N CYS A 18 5.17 -2.55 -7.38
CA CYS A 18 4.79 -3.03 -6.06
C CYS A 18 3.37 -2.55 -5.73
N GLY A 19 2.53 -3.39 -5.11
CA GLY A 19 1.16 -3.02 -4.74
C GLY A 19 1.12 -1.75 -3.87
N TRP A 20 2.09 -1.60 -2.96
CA TRP A 20 2.25 -0.44 -2.09
C TRP A 20 2.79 0.83 -2.77
N ALA A 21 3.23 0.76 -4.03
CA ALA A 21 3.88 1.89 -4.71
C ALA A 21 2.89 2.87 -5.39
N LEU A 22 1.64 2.45 -5.60
CA LEU A 22 0.60 3.27 -6.22
C LEU A 22 -0.62 3.37 -5.31
N THR A 23 -0.95 4.57 -4.85
CA THR A 23 -2.08 4.78 -3.95
C THR A 23 -3.41 4.80 -4.70
N GLU A 24 -4.33 3.96 -4.26
CA GLU A 24 -5.71 3.90 -4.70
C GLU A 24 -6.64 4.70 -3.78
N ASN A 25 -7.86 4.92 -4.29
CA ASN A 25 -8.97 5.57 -3.59
C ASN A 25 -8.59 6.94 -2.98
N THR A 26 -7.70 7.68 -3.66
CA THR A 26 -7.10 8.93 -3.18
C THR A 26 -8.12 10.02 -2.91
N ILE A 27 -9.19 10.09 -3.69
CA ILE A 27 -10.28 11.05 -3.49
C ILE A 27 -10.95 10.82 -2.14
N GLN A 28 -11.31 9.58 -1.82
CA GLN A 28 -11.99 9.25 -0.57
C GLN A 28 -11.05 9.45 0.62
N LYS A 29 -9.80 8.97 0.54
CA LYS A 29 -8.78 9.20 1.57
C LYS A 29 -8.55 10.69 1.84
N THR A 30 -8.54 11.52 0.80
CA THR A 30 -8.40 12.98 0.93
C THR A 30 -9.62 13.60 1.64
N LYS A 31 -10.83 13.12 1.36
CA LYS A 31 -12.05 13.60 2.03
C LYS A 31 -12.04 13.24 3.51
N GLU A 32 -11.70 12.00 3.86
CA GLU A 32 -11.60 11.54 5.25
C GLU A 32 -10.55 12.35 6.02
N LEU A 33 -9.39 12.60 5.42
CA LEU A 33 -8.35 13.46 5.98
C LEU A 33 -8.90 14.86 6.25
N ALA A 34 -9.54 15.47 5.25
CA ALA A 34 -10.09 16.81 5.37
C ALA A 34 -11.19 16.89 6.45
N GLU A 35 -12.11 15.94 6.49
CA GLU A 35 -13.18 15.88 7.49
C GLU A 35 -12.63 15.73 8.90
N SER A 36 -11.63 14.86 9.11
CA SER A 36 -11.00 14.68 10.42
C SER A 36 -10.33 15.97 10.96
N LEU A 37 -9.97 16.89 10.07
CA LEU A 37 -9.36 18.18 10.39
C LEU A 37 -10.34 19.36 10.25
N GLY A 38 -11.64 19.08 10.16
CA GLY A 38 -12.68 20.11 10.04
C GLY A 38 -12.53 20.96 8.78
N CYS A 39 -12.12 20.37 7.66
CA CYS A 39 -12.03 21.01 6.36
C CYS A 39 -13.20 20.61 5.46
N PRO A 40 -13.67 21.52 4.58
CA PRO A 40 -14.74 21.20 3.65
C PRO A 40 -14.27 20.18 2.60
N THR A 41 -15.18 19.33 2.13
CA THR A 41 -14.90 18.26 1.16
C THR A 41 -15.64 18.40 -0.18
N TYR A 42 -16.44 19.46 -0.33
CA TYR A 42 -17.27 19.65 -1.52
C TYR A 42 -16.47 20.16 -2.74
N TYR A 43 -15.62 21.17 -2.56
CA TYR A 43 -14.77 21.73 -3.62
C TYR A 43 -13.29 21.51 -3.30
N SER A 44 -12.57 20.84 -4.22
CA SER A 44 -11.14 20.52 -4.04
C SER A 44 -10.27 21.74 -3.72
N LYS A 45 -10.55 22.89 -4.34
CA LYS A 45 -9.83 24.14 -4.10
C LYS A 45 -9.97 24.60 -2.63
N ASP A 46 -11.17 24.49 -2.07
CA ASP A 46 -11.44 24.88 -0.68
C ASP A 46 -10.88 23.85 0.30
N THR A 47 -10.98 22.55 -0.03
CA THR A 47 -10.34 21.47 0.72
C THR A 47 -8.83 21.70 0.85
N VAL A 48 -8.15 21.93 -0.27
CA VAL A 48 -6.69 22.16 -0.30
C VAL A 48 -6.32 23.45 0.44
N LYS A 49 -7.10 24.53 0.26
CA LYS A 49 -6.87 25.80 0.98
C LYS A 49 -6.98 25.61 2.49
N CYS A 50 -7.99 24.87 2.95
CA CYS A 50 -8.17 24.58 4.37
C CYS A 50 -7.07 23.69 4.91
N LEU A 51 -6.74 22.58 4.24
CA LEU A 51 -5.67 21.66 4.67
C LEU A 51 -4.33 22.40 4.81
N ARG A 52 -4.00 23.30 3.87
CA ARG A 52 -2.78 24.14 3.96
C ARG A 52 -2.75 25.09 5.15
N SER A 53 -3.89 25.41 5.75
CA SER A 53 -3.96 26.23 6.98
C SER A 53 -3.88 25.40 8.27
N ARG A 54 -3.92 24.07 8.20
CA ARG A 54 -3.81 23.20 9.37
C ARG A 54 -2.35 23.00 9.77
N PRO A 55 -2.06 22.79 11.07
CA PRO A 55 -0.71 22.43 11.50
C PRO A 55 -0.25 21.16 10.78
N ALA A 56 0.99 21.17 10.27
CA ALA A 56 1.55 20.02 9.56
C ALA A 56 1.56 18.74 10.41
N LEU A 57 1.82 18.87 11.72
CA LEU A 57 1.76 17.75 12.66
C LEU A 57 0.36 17.14 12.77
N ALA A 58 -0.70 17.96 12.76
CA ALA A 58 -2.06 17.43 12.80
C ALA A 58 -2.40 16.62 11.55
N ILE A 59 -1.86 17.01 10.39
CA ILE A 59 -1.98 16.24 9.14
C ILE A 59 -1.19 14.93 9.26
N ALA A 60 0.06 14.98 9.72
CA ALA A 60 0.88 13.78 9.89
C ALA A 60 0.26 12.79 10.89
N ASP A 61 -0.25 13.28 12.03
CA ASP A 61 -0.87 12.45 13.07
C ASP A 61 -2.16 11.76 12.62
N SER A 62 -2.82 12.29 11.58
CA SER A 62 -4.02 11.67 11.00
C SER A 62 -3.73 10.39 10.22
N LEU A 63 -2.45 10.13 9.89
CA LEU A 63 -2.01 8.92 9.18
C LEU A 63 -2.55 7.64 9.82
N LYS A 64 -2.61 7.59 11.16
CA LYS A 64 -3.13 6.46 11.93
C LYS A 64 -4.57 6.07 11.57
N ASN A 65 -5.36 7.01 11.06
CA ASN A 65 -6.75 6.75 10.66
C ASN A 65 -6.83 5.90 9.38
N PHE A 66 -5.73 5.80 8.63
CA PHE A 66 -5.63 5.05 7.38
C PHE A 66 -4.86 3.73 7.52
N LEU A 67 -4.59 3.33 8.77
CA LEU A 67 -3.84 2.13 9.13
C LEU A 67 -4.74 1.19 9.97
N PRO A 68 -5.83 0.64 9.38
CA PRO A 68 -6.87 -0.07 10.13
C PRO A 68 -6.37 -1.28 10.92
N TRP A 69 -5.26 -1.89 10.50
CA TRP A 69 -4.71 -3.07 11.17
C TRP A 69 -3.19 -2.99 11.32
N ARG A 70 -2.69 -2.84 12.55
CA ARG A 70 -1.25 -2.86 12.92
C ARG A 70 -0.30 -2.19 11.92
N TYR A 71 -0.49 -0.89 11.68
CA TYR A 71 0.30 -0.10 10.71
C TYR A 71 0.16 -0.50 9.23
N ASN A 72 -0.87 -1.27 8.86
CA ASN A 72 -1.13 -1.68 7.48
C ASN A 72 -2.41 -1.01 6.91
N PRO A 73 -2.41 -0.68 5.60
CA PRO A 73 -1.28 -0.77 4.67
C PRO A 73 -0.18 0.24 5.06
N PHE A 74 1.10 -0.13 4.93
CA PHE A 74 2.19 0.71 5.46
C PHE A 74 2.44 2.00 4.65
N THR A 75 1.84 2.13 3.47
CA THR A 75 1.89 3.31 2.58
C THR A 75 0.48 3.78 2.17
N PRO A 76 -0.36 4.28 3.10
CA PRO A 76 -1.72 4.69 2.76
C PRO A 76 -1.76 5.94 1.86
N PHE A 77 -0.67 6.71 1.82
CA PHE A 77 -0.43 7.86 0.95
C PHE A 77 0.90 7.70 0.20
N GLY A 78 0.89 7.98 -1.10
CA GLY A 78 2.03 7.80 -1.99
C GLY A 78 1.73 8.31 -3.41
N PRO A 79 2.53 7.89 -4.42
CA PRO A 79 2.30 8.24 -5.82
C PRO A 79 0.91 7.81 -6.31
N THR A 80 0.28 8.60 -7.18
CA THR A 80 -1.00 8.27 -7.82
C THR A 80 -1.09 8.88 -9.21
N VAL A 81 -1.98 8.37 -10.06
CA VAL A 81 -2.17 8.88 -11.42
C VAL A 81 -2.80 10.27 -11.38
N GLU A 82 -2.13 11.25 -11.99
CA GLU A 82 -2.56 12.64 -12.03
C GLU A 82 -3.52 12.89 -13.19
N THR A 83 -4.77 13.18 -12.86
CA THR A 83 -5.84 13.45 -13.84
C THR A 83 -6.01 14.94 -14.18
N GLY A 84 -5.34 15.84 -13.46
CA GLY A 84 -5.42 17.29 -13.67
C GLY A 84 -4.08 18.00 -13.43
N GLY A 85 -4.03 19.29 -13.79
CA GLY A 85 -2.81 20.12 -13.71
C GLY A 85 -2.05 20.23 -15.02
N THR A 86 -1.18 21.25 -15.13
CA THR A 86 -0.34 21.51 -16.31
C THR A 86 0.99 20.76 -16.27
N GLU A 87 1.53 20.54 -15.07
CA GLU A 87 2.74 19.77 -14.83
C GLU A 87 2.37 18.51 -14.06
N ARG A 88 2.49 17.35 -14.72
CA ARG A 88 2.19 16.03 -14.15
C ARG A 88 3.45 15.17 -14.17
N PHE A 89 3.72 14.49 -13.07
CA PHE A 89 4.78 13.50 -12.94
C PHE A 89 4.34 12.13 -13.44
N LEU A 90 3.25 11.59 -12.89
CA LEU A 90 2.69 10.27 -13.20
C LEU A 90 1.35 10.41 -13.94
N THR A 91 1.39 10.33 -15.27
CA THR A 91 0.23 10.62 -16.13
C THR A 91 -0.68 9.42 -16.41
N ASP A 92 -0.19 8.22 -16.13
CA ASP A 92 -0.85 6.93 -16.38
C ASP A 92 -0.24 5.88 -15.43
N LEU A 93 -0.80 4.68 -15.42
CA LEU A 93 -0.26 3.54 -14.69
C LEU A 93 1.15 3.17 -15.21
N PRO A 94 2.06 2.69 -14.34
CA PRO A 94 3.44 2.38 -14.72
C PRO A 94 3.59 1.50 -15.96
N GLU A 95 2.71 0.53 -16.18
CA GLU A 95 2.68 -0.37 -17.34
C GLU A 95 2.38 0.34 -18.68
N ASN A 96 1.72 1.50 -18.62
CA ASN A 96 1.32 2.28 -19.81
C ASN A 96 2.33 3.39 -20.14
N LEU A 97 3.31 3.64 -19.28
CA LEU A 97 4.25 4.74 -19.44
C LEU A 97 5.37 4.39 -20.44
N PRO A 98 5.87 5.39 -21.19
CA PRO A 98 7.03 5.18 -22.05
C PRO A 98 8.26 4.85 -21.20
N ILE A 99 8.99 3.79 -21.58
CA ILE A 99 10.19 3.36 -20.87
C ILE A 99 11.39 4.22 -21.30
N GLN A 100 12.24 4.62 -20.34
CA GLN A 100 13.54 5.19 -20.67
C GLN A 100 14.54 4.09 -20.97
N ASN A 101 15.25 4.21 -22.09
CA ASN A 101 16.27 3.25 -22.49
C ASN A 101 17.60 3.52 -21.76
N VAL A 102 17.64 3.17 -20.47
CA VAL A 102 18.82 3.26 -19.61
C VAL A 102 18.97 1.95 -18.83
N PRO A 103 20.20 1.48 -18.54
CA PRO A 103 20.41 0.30 -17.72
C PRO A 103 19.78 0.45 -16.33
N LEU A 104 18.98 -0.55 -15.94
CA LEU A 104 18.39 -0.67 -14.61
C LEU A 104 18.83 -1.98 -13.96
N LEU A 105 19.29 -1.90 -12.72
CA LEU A 105 19.54 -3.06 -11.87
C LEU A 105 18.44 -3.13 -10.81
N PHE A 106 17.76 -4.26 -10.73
CA PHE A 106 16.80 -4.57 -9.66
C PHE A 106 17.43 -5.59 -8.71
N SER A 107 17.27 -5.38 -7.41
CA SER A 107 17.65 -6.34 -6.38
C SER A 107 16.54 -6.48 -5.34
N PHE A 108 16.52 -7.61 -4.66
CA PHE A 108 15.66 -7.91 -3.52
C PHE A 108 16.41 -8.91 -2.63
N THR A 109 16.01 -9.05 -1.37
CA THR A 109 16.54 -10.09 -0.48
C THR A 109 15.60 -11.29 -0.44
N GLU A 110 16.12 -12.46 -0.04
CA GLU A 110 15.35 -13.71 0.06
C GLU A 110 14.11 -13.54 0.96
N ASP A 111 14.23 -12.74 2.01
CA ASP A 111 13.20 -12.50 3.03
C ASP A 111 12.75 -11.03 3.09
N ASP A 112 12.65 -10.32 1.95
CA ASP A 112 12.19 -8.91 1.91
C ASP A 112 10.83 -8.72 2.61
N GLY A 113 9.97 -9.74 2.57
CA GLY A 113 8.67 -9.76 3.26
C GLY A 113 8.76 -9.69 4.78
N LEU A 114 9.94 -9.84 5.40
CA LEU A 114 10.15 -9.58 6.83
C LEU A 114 9.74 -8.15 7.21
N TYR A 115 9.79 -7.20 6.28
CA TYR A 115 9.07 -5.95 6.46
C TYR A 115 7.72 -6.03 5.75
N PRO A 116 6.57 -5.92 6.46
CA PRO A 116 6.42 -5.73 7.91
C PRO A 116 6.28 -7.03 8.73
N ALA A 117 6.33 -8.22 8.12
CA ALA A 117 5.90 -9.46 8.76
C ALA A 117 6.67 -9.87 10.04
N ALA A 118 7.88 -9.33 10.26
CA ALA A 118 8.63 -9.51 11.50
C ALA A 118 7.82 -9.07 12.74
N GLU A 119 7.01 -8.01 12.64
CA GLU A 119 6.12 -7.60 13.74
C GLU A 119 5.05 -8.67 14.00
N PHE A 120 4.44 -9.20 12.94
CA PHE A 120 3.38 -10.19 13.03
C PHE A 120 3.87 -11.49 13.66
N VAL A 121 5.00 -12.01 13.18
CA VAL A 121 5.52 -13.32 13.61
C VAL A 121 6.21 -13.29 14.97
N SER A 122 6.47 -12.09 15.51
CA SER A 122 7.05 -11.90 16.84
C SER A 122 6.02 -11.97 17.98
N ASN A 123 4.72 -11.89 17.65
CA ASN A 123 3.64 -11.87 18.64
C ASN A 123 2.57 -12.93 18.30
N GLU A 124 2.42 -13.93 19.17
CA GLU A 124 1.45 -15.02 19.00
C GLU A 124 0.00 -14.52 18.90
N GLU A 125 -0.38 -13.49 19.66
CA GLU A 125 -1.72 -12.91 19.57
C GLU A 125 -2.00 -12.32 18.18
N THR A 126 -0.96 -11.80 17.51
CA THR A 126 -1.09 -11.26 16.15
C THR A 126 -1.27 -12.37 15.13
N LEU A 127 -0.59 -13.51 15.30
CA LEU A 127 -0.79 -14.69 14.45
C LEU A 127 -2.19 -15.29 14.63
N VAL A 128 -2.71 -15.30 15.86
CA VAL A 128 -4.09 -15.74 16.16
C VAL A 128 -5.11 -14.81 15.51
N ASP A 129 -4.88 -13.49 15.55
CA ASP A 129 -5.74 -12.51 14.89
C ASP A 129 -5.74 -12.70 13.36
N ILE A 130 -4.55 -12.85 12.75
CA ILE A 130 -4.41 -13.16 11.32
C ILE A 130 -5.15 -14.46 10.95
N GLU A 131 -5.02 -15.52 11.75
CA GLU A 131 -5.70 -16.79 11.47
C GLU A 131 -7.22 -16.63 11.53
N SER A 132 -7.72 -15.92 12.54
CA SER A 132 -9.15 -15.77 12.83
C SER A 132 -9.86 -14.83 11.85
N ASN A 133 -9.17 -13.77 11.42
CA ASN A 133 -9.71 -12.70 10.60
C ASN A 133 -9.00 -12.59 9.24
N TRP A 134 -8.52 -13.72 8.71
CA TRP A 134 -7.66 -13.79 7.51
C TRP A 134 -8.22 -13.00 6.32
N ASP A 135 -9.50 -13.19 6.00
CA ASP A 135 -10.15 -12.56 4.84
C ASP A 135 -10.28 -11.03 4.98
N GLU A 136 -10.35 -10.54 6.22
CA GLU A 136 -10.47 -9.11 6.53
C GLU A 136 -9.11 -8.44 6.63
N ILE A 137 -8.11 -9.13 7.19
CA ILE A 137 -6.76 -8.59 7.45
C ILE A 137 -5.88 -8.62 6.20
N LEU A 138 -5.91 -9.71 5.43
CA LEU A 138 -4.99 -9.90 4.30
C LEU A 138 -5.05 -8.77 3.26
N PRO A 139 -6.23 -8.19 2.91
CA PRO A 139 -6.31 -7.04 2.01
C PRO A 139 -5.56 -5.81 2.49
N PHE A 140 -5.38 -5.63 3.80
CA PHE A 140 -4.58 -4.54 4.37
C PHE A 140 -3.09 -4.85 4.33
N ILE A 141 -2.69 -6.10 4.66
CA ILE A 141 -1.28 -6.53 4.63
C ILE A 141 -0.70 -6.47 3.22
N LEU A 142 -1.46 -6.93 2.22
CA LEU A 142 -1.02 -7.01 0.83
C LEU A 142 -1.54 -5.85 -0.03
N ASP A 143 -2.10 -4.81 0.62
CA ASP A 143 -2.56 -3.55 0.03
C ASP A 143 -3.42 -3.70 -1.24
N TYR A 144 -4.42 -4.59 -1.20
CA TYR A 144 -5.38 -4.78 -2.30
C TYR A 144 -6.83 -4.40 -1.93
N ASN A 145 -7.02 -3.82 -0.74
CA ASN A 145 -8.35 -3.49 -0.21
C ASN A 145 -9.16 -2.55 -1.11
N TYR A 146 -8.51 -1.62 -1.81
CA TYR A 146 -9.14 -0.64 -2.69
C TYR A 146 -8.92 -0.90 -4.18
N THR A 147 -8.12 -1.93 -4.51
CA THR A 147 -7.84 -2.36 -5.88
C THR A 147 -8.92 -3.33 -6.38
N ILE A 148 -9.57 -4.05 -5.46
CA ILE A 148 -10.64 -5.01 -5.76
C ILE A 148 -11.92 -4.53 -5.08
N SER A 149 -12.89 -4.08 -5.88
CA SER A 149 -14.18 -3.59 -5.37
C SER A 149 -15.17 -4.70 -5.02
N ASP A 150 -14.99 -5.91 -5.57
CA ASP A 150 -15.84 -7.06 -5.30
C ASP A 150 -15.36 -7.78 -4.03
N GLU A 151 -16.16 -7.71 -2.97
CA GLU A 151 -15.82 -8.31 -1.67
C GLU A 151 -15.72 -9.84 -1.71
N LEU A 152 -16.54 -10.51 -2.54
CA LEU A 152 -16.49 -11.96 -2.68
C LEU A 152 -15.20 -12.38 -3.37
N LEU A 153 -14.82 -11.66 -4.44
CA LEU A 153 -13.54 -11.89 -5.12
C LEU A 153 -12.35 -11.61 -4.19
N ARG A 154 -12.45 -10.58 -3.34
CA ARG A 154 -11.42 -10.24 -2.35
C ARG A 154 -11.20 -11.39 -1.35
N SER A 155 -12.28 -11.97 -0.81
CA SER A 155 -12.23 -13.15 0.06
C SER A 155 -11.72 -14.40 -0.69
N GLU A 156 -12.15 -14.62 -1.93
CA GLU A 156 -11.67 -15.74 -2.76
C GLU A 156 -10.15 -15.68 -2.97
N ILE A 157 -9.61 -14.50 -3.27
CA ILE A 157 -8.16 -14.28 -3.41
C ILE A 157 -7.45 -14.54 -2.09
N ALA A 158 -7.99 -14.04 -0.97
CA ALA A 158 -7.41 -14.28 0.35
C ALA A 158 -7.30 -15.79 0.64
N GLN A 159 -8.37 -16.54 0.37
CA GLN A 159 -8.39 -17.99 0.57
C GLN A 159 -7.44 -18.74 -0.38
N LYS A 160 -7.31 -18.30 -1.64
CA LYS A 160 -6.32 -18.85 -2.57
C LYS A 160 -4.89 -18.66 -2.06
N ILE A 161 -4.57 -17.47 -1.55
CA ILE A 161 -3.26 -17.16 -0.97
C ILE A 161 -3.01 -18.03 0.27
N LYS A 162 -3.98 -18.12 1.19
CA LYS A 162 -3.88 -18.98 2.39
C LYS A 162 -3.57 -20.42 2.01
N LYS A 163 -4.34 -20.98 1.07
CA LYS A 163 -4.17 -22.35 0.60
C LYS A 163 -2.82 -22.56 -0.07
N PHE A 164 -2.33 -21.60 -0.84
CA PHE A 164 -1.04 -21.72 -1.52
C PHE A 164 0.14 -21.77 -0.53
N TYR A 165 0.15 -20.86 0.46
CA TYR A 165 1.27 -20.76 1.40
C TYR A 165 1.17 -21.73 2.58
N PHE A 166 -0.03 -21.92 3.14
CA PHE A 166 -0.24 -22.73 4.35
C PHE A 166 -0.80 -24.12 4.06
N GLY A 167 -1.38 -24.36 2.88
CA GLY A 167 -2.05 -25.62 2.57
C GLY A 167 -3.23 -25.85 3.51
N ASN A 168 -3.16 -26.92 4.30
CA ASN A 168 -4.15 -27.25 5.34
C ASN A 168 -3.69 -26.82 6.75
N ASN A 169 -2.55 -26.17 6.88
CA ASN A 169 -2.05 -25.70 8.17
C ASN A 169 -2.68 -24.34 8.53
N THR A 170 -2.75 -24.04 9.82
CA THR A 170 -3.17 -22.73 10.33
C THR A 170 -1.99 -21.75 10.36
N VAL A 171 -2.28 -20.46 10.37
CA VAL A 171 -1.30 -19.42 10.69
C VAL A 171 -1.02 -19.49 12.20
N SER A 172 0.23 -19.79 12.57
CA SER A 172 0.64 -19.99 13.95
C SER A 172 2.14 -19.83 14.10
N VAL A 173 2.65 -19.88 15.34
CA VAL A 173 4.09 -19.84 15.62
C VAL A 173 4.85 -20.95 14.89
N ASN A 174 4.23 -22.12 14.68
CA ASN A 174 4.84 -23.26 13.98
C ASN A 174 4.94 -23.07 12.46
N THR A 175 4.08 -22.22 11.89
CA THR A 175 3.99 -21.94 10.45
C THR A 175 4.41 -20.52 10.10
N LYS A 176 4.97 -19.77 11.06
CA LYS A 176 5.32 -18.35 10.91
C LYS A 176 6.25 -18.06 9.72
N ASN A 177 7.09 -19.02 9.34
CA ASN A 177 7.97 -18.88 8.18
C ASN A 177 7.19 -18.82 6.86
N GLU A 178 5.99 -19.40 6.77
CA GLU A 178 5.15 -19.30 5.57
C GLU A 178 4.49 -17.91 5.44
N VAL A 179 4.49 -17.07 6.49
CA VAL A 179 4.04 -15.66 6.44
C VAL A 179 5.04 -14.79 5.67
N VAL A 180 6.34 -15.06 5.80
CA VAL A 180 7.43 -14.24 5.23
C VAL A 180 7.91 -14.75 3.87
N LYS A 181 7.49 -15.95 3.49
CA LYS A 181 8.05 -16.67 2.35
C LYS A 181 7.63 -16.04 1.03
N VAL A 182 8.60 -15.77 0.16
CA VAL A 182 8.37 -15.45 -1.25
C VAL A 182 8.73 -16.69 -2.08
N ARG A 183 7.78 -17.25 -2.83
CA ARG A 183 8.00 -18.43 -3.71
C ARG A 183 7.82 -18.09 -5.17
#